data_AF-A0A6V8PP12-F1
#
_entry.id   AF-A0A6V8PP12-F1
#
_cell.length_a   1.000
_cell.length_b   1.000
_cell.length_c   1.000
_cell.angle_alpha   90.00
_cell.angle_beta   90.00
_cell.angle_gamma   90.00
#
_symmetry.space_group_name_H-M   'P 1'
#
loop_
_entity.id
_entity.type
_entity.pdbx_description
1 polymer ?
#
loop_
_entity_poly.entity_id
_entity_poly.type
_entity_poly.pdbx_seq_one_letter_code
_entity_poly.pdbx_strand_id
1 'polypeptide(L)' 'LHNVTLLSDGNTIYACYSPEEIVDTLQRGQGVFGVAVGKVLEELEGDIERLDGGAAMTKSGRSGSEISGQT' A
#
# COMPACT_ATOMS: atom_id res chain seq x y z
N LEU A 1 -11.01 7.65 9.52
CA LEU A 1 -9.55 7.34 9.56
C LEU A 1 -8.86 7.70 8.24
N HIS A 2 -9.34 8.74 7.57
CA HIS A 2 -8.88 9.16 6.25
C HIS A 2 -7.70 10.10 6.50
N ASN A 3 -6.53 9.83 5.90
CA ASN A 3 -5.29 10.62 6.02
C ASN A 3 -4.32 10.17 7.13
N VAL A 4 -3.93 8.89 7.12
CA VAL A 4 -2.71 8.44 7.79
C VAL A 4 -1.63 8.15 6.73
N THR A 5 -0.42 8.64 6.97
CA THR A 5 0.78 8.28 6.20
C THR A 5 1.63 7.39 7.07
N LEU A 6 1.93 6.17 6.60
CA LEU A 6 2.88 5.30 7.28
C LEU A 6 4.28 5.57 6.76
N LEU A 7 5.22 5.82 7.66
CA LEU A 7 6.65 5.95 7.34
C LEU A 7 7.43 4.82 8.01
N SER A 8 8.41 4.25 7.32
CA SER A 8 9.31 3.24 7.90
C SER A 8 10.77 3.61 7.66
N ASP A 9 11.59 3.56 8.72
CA ASP A 9 13.05 3.72 8.65
C ASP A 9 13.80 2.36 8.53
N GLY A 10 13.06 1.26 8.39
CA GLY A 10 13.61 -0.11 8.34
C GLY A 10 13.70 -0.80 9.71
N ASN A 11 13.54 -0.07 10.81
CA ASN A 11 13.46 -0.63 12.17
C ASN A 11 12.09 -0.39 12.82
N THR A 12 11.45 0.75 12.56
CA THR A 12 10.18 1.14 13.17
C THR A 12 9.23 1.72 12.12
N ILE A 13 7.93 1.45 12.31
CA ILE A 13 6.86 2.04 11.52
C ILE A 13 6.21 3.16 12.35
N TYR A 14 6.09 4.33 11.74
CA TYR A 14 5.46 5.52 12.28
C TYR A 14 4.15 5.79 11.56
N ALA A 15 3.13 6.19 12.30
CA ALA A 15 1.85 6.63 11.75
C ALA A 15 1.73 8.14 11.94
N CYS A 16 1.83 8.88 10.83
CA CYS A 16 1.73 10.33 10.81
C CYS A 16 0.34 10.75 10.37
N TYR A 17 -0.27 11.65 11.12
CA TYR A 17 -1.59 12.22 10.86
C TYR A 17 -1.52 13.70 10.41
N SER A 18 -0.30 14.25 10.34
CA SER A 18 -0.03 15.62 9.91
C SER A 18 1.29 15.74 9.12
N PRO A 19 1.44 16.77 8.27
CA PRO A 19 2.70 17.07 7.60
C PRO A 19 3.87 17.31 8.57
N GLU A 20 3.61 17.91 9.72
CA GLU A 20 4.63 18.21 10.73
C GLU A 20 5.22 16.92 11.31
N GLU A 21 4.40 15.92 11.62
CA GLU A 21 4.85 14.61 12.10
C GLU A 21 5.71 13.85 11.07
N ILE A 22 5.42 14.06 9.77
CA ILE A 22 6.23 13.51 8.68
C ILE A 22 7.62 14.14 8.70
N VAL A 23 7.69 15.47 8.83
CA VAL A 23 8.96 16.21 8.89
C VAL A 23 9.78 15.80 10.10
N ASP A 24 9.17 15.70 11.28
CA ASP A 24 9.86 15.26 12.51
C ASP A 24 10.47 13.86 12.36
N THR A 25 9.76 12.97 11.67
CA THR A 25 10.26 11.61 11.39
C THR A 25 11.45 11.64 10.42
N LEU A 26 11.37 12.46 9.36
CA LEU A 26 12.43 12.63 8.36
C LEU A 26 13.72 13.25 8.92
N GLN A 27 13.60 14.17 9.89
CA GLN A 27 14.75 14.86 10.49
C GLN A 27 15.67 13.95 11.31
N ARG A 28 15.25 12.71 11.62
CA ARG A 28 16.07 11.73 12.35
C ARG A 28 17.25 11.17 11.52
N GLY A 29 17.39 11.56 10.25
CA GLY A 29 18.59 11.33 9.45
C GLY A 29 18.73 9.92 8.85
N GLN A 30 17.68 9.11 8.90
CA GLN A 30 17.60 7.82 8.20
C GLN A 30 16.62 7.91 7.03
N GLY A 31 16.93 7.24 5.91
CA GLY A 31 16.02 7.17 4.78
C GLY A 31 14.73 6.45 5.17
N VAL A 32 13.58 7.01 4.80
CA VAL A 32 12.27 6.41 5.10
C VAL A 32 11.49 6.06 3.84
N PHE A 33 10.71 4.99 3.91
CA PHE A 33 9.73 4.62 2.89
C PHE A 33 8.34 5.03 3.36
N GLY A 34 7.61 5.77 2.52
CA GLY A 34 6.24 6.21 2.80
C GLY A 34 5.18 5.39 2.07
N VAL A 35 4.09 5.03 2.76
CA VAL A 35 2.91 4.37 2.16
C VAL A 35 1.65 5.18 2.49
N ALA A 36 0.92 5.57 1.44
CA ALA A 36 -0.38 6.20 1.57
C ALA A 36 -1.47 5.12 1.76
N VAL A 37 -2.04 5.05 2.96
CA VAL A 37 -3.00 3.99 3.31
C VAL A 37 -4.43 4.31 2.85
N GLY A 38 -4.79 5.59 2.72
CA GLY A 38 -6.16 5.99 2.41
C GLY A 38 -6.72 5.33 1.14
N LYS A 39 -5.94 5.33 0.06
CA LYS A 39 -6.34 4.69 -1.20
C LYS A 39 -6.46 3.16 -1.09
N VAL A 40 -5.55 2.52 -0.36
CA VAL A 40 -5.59 1.06 -0.14
C VAL A 40 -6.82 0.67 0.67
N LEU A 41 -7.22 1.50 1.64
CA LEU A 41 -8.41 1.26 2.43
C LEU A 41 -9.69 1.38 1.57
N GLU A 42 -9.80 2.40 0.72
CA GLU A 42 -10.92 2.54 -0.22
C GLU A 42 -11.02 1.34 -1.18
N GLU A 43 -9.87 0.86 -1.70
CA GLU A 43 -9.82 -0.34 -2.55
C GLU A 43 -10.25 -1.60 -1.79
N LEU A 44 -9.79 -1.77 -0.54
CA LEU A 44 -10.15 -2.91 0.30
C LEU A 44 -11.63 -2.89 0.70
N GLU A 45 -12.18 -1.73 1.04
CA GLU A 45 -13.61 -1.57 1.34
C GLU A 45 -14.45 -1.99 0.13
N GLY A 46 -14.07 -1.55 -1.08
CA GLY A 46 -14.72 -1.98 -2.32
C GLY A 46 -14.57 -3.49 -2.61
N ASP A 47 -13.43 -4.09 -2.29
CA ASP A 47 -13.23 -5.54 -2.43
C ASP A 47 -14.09 -6.35 -1.44
N ILE A 48 -14.21 -5.89 -0.19
CA ILE A 48 -15.10 -6.51 0.81
C ILE A 48 -16.55 -6.44 0.36
N GLU A 49 -17.01 -5.27 -0.10
CA GLU A 49 -18.36 -5.10 -0.65
C GLU A 49 -18.63 -6.03 -1.84
N ARG A 50 -17.64 -6.28 -2.70
CA ARG A 50 -17.76 -7.21 -3.84
C ARG A 50 -17.83 -8.68 -3.40
N LEU A 51 -17.18 -9.05 -2.30
CA LEU A 51 -17.24 -10.40 -1.74
C LEU A 51 -18.60 -10.65 -1.07
N ASP A 52 -19.14 -9.66 -0.36
CA ASP A 52 -20.45 -9.73 0.28
C ASP A 52 -21.61 -9.63 -0.73
N GLY A 53 -21.39 -8.97 -1.88
CA GLY A 53 -22.37 -8.78 -2.95
C GLY A 53 -22.57 -9.98 -3.91
N GLY A 54 -21.83 -11.08 -3.75
CA GLY A 54 -22.08 -12.33 -4.48
C GLY A 54 -21.99 -12.24 -6.02
N ALA A 55 -20.81 -11.94 -6.56
CA ALA A 55 -20.51 -12.22 -7.96
C ALA A 55 -19.16 -12.91 -8.10
N ALA A 56 -19.22 -14.15 -8.61
CA ALA A 56 -18.11 -15.07 -8.74
C ALA A 56 -16.87 -14.44 -9.38
N MET A 57 -15.74 -14.56 -8.68
CA MET A 57 -14.40 -14.26 -9.19
C MET A 57 -14.08 -15.19 -10.37
N THR A 58 -14.35 -14.77 -11.61
CA THR A 58 -13.77 -15.43 -12.78
C THR A 58 -12.31 -15.01 -12.88
N LYS A 59 -11.45 -15.85 -12.30
CA LYS A 59 -10.00 -15.78 -12.46
C LYS A 59 -9.64 -15.87 -13.96
N SER A 60 -9.47 -14.73 -14.63
CA SER A 60 -8.74 -14.70 -15.90
C SER A 60 -7.25 -14.79 -15.56
N GLY A 61 -6.73 -16.02 -15.60
CA GLY A 61 -5.31 -16.28 -15.54
C GLY A 61 -4.63 -15.52 -16.69
N ARG A 62 -3.91 -14.44 -16.38
CA ARG A 62 -3.01 -13.82 -17.35
C ARG A 62 -1.75 -14.67 -17.38
N SER A 63 -1.67 -15.45 -18.47
CA SER A 63 -0.54 -16.26 -18.89
C SER A 63 0.78 -15.56 -18.59
N GLY A 64 1.64 -16.22 -17.81
CA GLY A 64 3.04 -15.82 -17.68
C GLY A 64 3.71 -15.95 -19.04
N SER A 65 4.18 -14.84 -19.59
CA SER A 65 5.06 -14.87 -20.75
C SER A 65 6.43 -15.35 -20.27
N GLU A 66 6.81 -16.56 -20.64
CA GLU A 66 8.17 -17.08 -20.49
C GLU A 66 9.14 -16.12 -21.19
N ILE A 67 10.07 -15.54 -20.44
CA ILE A 67 11.23 -14.89 -21.03
C ILE A 67 12.17 -15.99 -21.54
N SER A 68 12.00 -16.37 -22.80
CA SER A 68 12.97 -17.23 -23.50
C SER A 68 14.32 -16.53 -23.46
N GLY A 69 15.27 -17.12 -22.73
CA GLY A 69 16.67 -16.72 -22.80
C GLY A 69 17.13 -16.71 -24.25
N GLN A 70 17.78 -15.63 -24.65
CA GLN A 70 18.65 -15.60 -25.81
C GLN A 70 19.98 -15.05 -25.35
N THR A 71 20.97 -15.93 -25.47
CA THR A 71 22.41 -15.72 -25.35
C THR A 71 22.90 -14.56 -26.21
#